data_AF-A0A432FTW8-F1
#
_entry.id   AF-A0A432FTW8-F1
#
_cell.length_a   1.000
_cell.length_b   1.000
_cell.length_c   1.000
_cell.angle_alpha   90.00
_cell.angle_beta   90.00
_cell.angle_gamma   90.00
#
_symmetry.space_group_name_H-M   'P 1'
#
loop_
_entity.id
_entity.type
_entity.pdbx_description
1 polymer ?
#
loop_
_entity_poly.entity_id
_entity_poly.type
_entity_poly.pdbx_seq_one_letter_code
_entity_poly.pdbx_strand_id
1 'polypeptide(L)'
;MIGGSEGASPIAPVDLAQAAIGPGMAIFSQYEAVLNQDGSRMQVADALILINRAITEYLSPESGSFDNDTLFCSAWFEQYGWSKGPFGEADVLARAKGTSVDGVVEAGVVESGGGKVRLLRWKEYPADWDPTLDDRTPVWEALPHMIRRLNEDGESAAGELLARMPEKGEPLRQLAYHIYTLCERAGWAEDARAYNELIGAWHAIVTASYEVGHKGESLELDL
;
A
#
# COMPACT_ATOMS: atom_id res chain seq x y z
N MET A 1 -23.98 13.76 -25.38
CA MET A 1 -23.97 12.29 -25.39
C MET A 1 -22.55 11.84 -25.68
N ILE A 2 -21.75 11.71 -24.63
CA ILE A 2 -20.40 11.13 -24.70
C ILE A 2 -20.42 10.02 -23.65
N GLY A 3 -20.70 8.80 -24.11
CA GLY A 3 -20.61 7.59 -23.32
C GLY A 3 -19.25 6.97 -23.58
N GLY A 4 -18.26 7.35 -22.79
CA GLY A 4 -16.99 6.63 -22.67
C GLY A 4 -17.23 5.43 -21.75
N SER A 5 -17.25 4.25 -22.34
CA SER A 5 -17.13 2.98 -21.65
C SER A 5 -15.70 2.82 -21.11
N GLU A 6 -15.55 2.73 -19.79
CA GLU A 6 -14.65 1.81 -19.08
C GLU A 6 -14.77 2.07 -17.57
N GLY A 7 -15.86 1.56 -16.99
CA GLY A 7 -16.02 1.48 -15.56
C GLY A 7 -15.30 0.24 -15.04
N ALA A 8 -14.01 0.35 -14.75
CA ALA A 8 -13.41 -0.56 -13.78
C ALA A 8 -13.88 -0.09 -12.40
N SER A 9 -14.88 -0.78 -11.84
CA SER A 9 -15.25 -0.53 -10.45
C SER A 9 -14.03 -0.77 -9.56
N PRO A 10 -13.74 0.10 -8.58
CA PRO A 10 -12.67 -0.11 -7.63
C PRO A 10 -12.78 -1.51 -7.02
N ILE A 11 -11.69 -2.27 -7.10
CA ILE A 11 -11.67 -3.65 -6.66
C ILE A 11 -11.37 -3.66 -5.16
N ALA A 12 -12.37 -4.04 -4.34
CA ALA A 12 -12.16 -4.20 -2.91
C ALA A 12 -11.07 -5.25 -2.62
N PRO A 13 -10.43 -5.26 -1.43
CA PRO A 13 -9.39 -6.24 -1.09
C PRO A 13 -9.79 -7.71 -1.30
N VAL A 14 -11.01 -8.06 -0.90
CA VAL A 14 -11.58 -9.38 -1.16
C VAL A 14 -11.80 -9.63 -2.65
N ASP A 15 -12.22 -8.60 -3.39
CA ASP A 15 -12.44 -8.67 -4.82
C ASP A 15 -11.13 -8.74 -5.60
N LEU A 16 -10.01 -8.24 -5.07
CA LEU A 16 -8.69 -8.35 -5.69
C LEU A 16 -8.24 -9.80 -5.66
N ALA A 17 -8.44 -10.46 -4.52
CA ALA A 17 -8.19 -11.88 -4.40
C ALA A 17 -9.08 -12.69 -5.36
N GLN A 18 -10.37 -12.37 -5.46
CA GLN A 18 -11.29 -13.04 -6.40
C GLN A 18 -10.99 -12.71 -7.88
N ALA A 19 -10.62 -11.47 -8.19
CA ALA A 19 -10.29 -11.04 -9.55
C ALA A 19 -9.01 -11.71 -10.05
N ALA A 20 -8.02 -11.91 -9.17
CA ALA A 20 -6.78 -12.60 -9.50
C ALA A 20 -6.95 -14.12 -9.69
N ILE A 21 -7.99 -14.73 -9.09
CA ILE A 21 -8.33 -16.14 -9.33
C ILE A 21 -8.70 -16.38 -10.79
N GLY A 22 -9.40 -15.46 -11.46
CA GLY A 22 -9.81 -15.62 -12.86
C GLY A 22 -8.62 -15.86 -13.81
N PRO A 23 -7.66 -14.92 -13.93
CA PRO A 23 -6.43 -15.12 -14.70
C PRO A 23 -5.60 -16.31 -14.21
N GLY A 24 -5.49 -16.50 -12.89
CA GLY A 24 -4.74 -17.63 -12.32
C GLY A 24 -5.33 -19.00 -12.71
N MET A 25 -6.65 -19.08 -12.85
CA MET A 25 -7.37 -20.29 -13.25
C MET A 25 -7.47 -20.46 -14.76
N ALA A 26 -7.30 -19.40 -15.55
CA ALA A 26 -7.40 -19.45 -17.01
C ALA A 26 -6.43 -20.47 -17.64
N ILE A 27 -5.31 -20.75 -16.99
CA ILE A 27 -4.32 -21.74 -17.42
C ILE A 27 -4.91 -23.17 -17.52
N PHE A 28 -5.86 -23.53 -16.65
CA PHE A 28 -6.55 -24.82 -16.69
C PHE A 28 -7.54 -24.94 -17.87
N SER A 29 -7.91 -23.83 -18.49
CA SER A 29 -8.76 -23.81 -19.68
C SER A 29 -7.96 -23.74 -20.99
N GLN A 30 -6.69 -23.34 -20.93
CA GLN A 30 -5.82 -23.19 -22.11
C GLN A 30 -5.00 -24.45 -22.42
N TYR A 31 -4.72 -25.28 -21.41
CA TYR A 31 -3.86 -26.45 -21.55
C TYR A 31 -4.57 -27.75 -21.13
N GLU A 32 -4.15 -28.88 -21.71
CA GLU A 32 -4.71 -30.21 -21.43
C GLU A 32 -4.43 -30.69 -19.99
N ALA A 33 -3.34 -30.21 -19.39
CA ALA A 33 -2.96 -30.49 -18.01
C ALA A 33 -2.04 -29.41 -17.47
N VAL A 34 -2.23 -29.05 -16.20
CA VAL A 34 -1.23 -28.32 -15.40
C VAL A 34 -0.50 -29.35 -14.56
N LEU A 35 0.83 -29.27 -14.51
CA LEU A 35 1.67 -30.24 -13.82
C LEU A 35 2.36 -29.61 -12.61
N ASN A 36 2.49 -30.37 -11.53
CA ASN A 36 3.37 -30.07 -10.41
C ASN A 36 4.85 -30.25 -10.82
N GLN A 37 5.78 -29.78 -9.99
CA GLN A 37 7.22 -29.91 -10.23
C GLN A 37 7.69 -31.37 -10.34
N ASP A 38 6.98 -32.31 -9.71
CA ASP A 38 7.24 -33.75 -9.78
C ASP A 38 6.63 -34.44 -11.01
N GLY A 39 5.98 -33.66 -11.90
CA GLY A 39 5.32 -34.15 -13.11
C GLY A 39 3.92 -34.72 -12.90
N SER A 40 3.40 -34.76 -11.67
CA SER A 40 2.01 -35.16 -11.39
C SER A 40 1.02 -34.07 -11.85
N ARG A 41 -0.24 -34.45 -12.15
CA ARG A 41 -1.27 -33.46 -12.49
C ARG A 41 -1.61 -32.62 -11.25
N MET A 42 -1.54 -31.30 -11.39
CA MET A 42 -1.88 -30.34 -10.35
C MET A 42 -3.40 -30.26 -10.18
N GLN A 43 -3.87 -30.27 -8.93
CA GLN A 43 -5.29 -30.07 -8.63
C GLN A 43 -5.62 -28.59 -8.53
N VAL A 44 -6.89 -28.24 -8.79
CA VAL A 44 -7.38 -26.86 -8.67
C VAL A 44 -7.16 -26.31 -7.25
N ALA A 45 -7.28 -27.15 -6.21
CA ALA A 45 -7.02 -26.75 -4.84
C ALA A 45 -5.56 -26.28 -4.64
N ASP A 46 -4.60 -26.98 -5.25
CA ASP A 46 -3.18 -26.62 -5.18
C ASP A 46 -2.91 -25.31 -5.92
N ALA A 47 -3.54 -25.13 -7.08
CA ALA A 47 -3.44 -23.89 -7.85
C ALA A 47 -4.00 -22.68 -7.08
N LEU A 48 -5.15 -22.84 -6.40
CA LEU A 48 -5.70 -21.78 -5.56
C LEU A 48 -4.77 -21.39 -4.42
N ILE A 49 -4.05 -22.35 -3.82
CA ILE A 49 -3.02 -22.06 -2.81
C ILE A 49 -1.90 -21.21 -3.43
N LEU A 50 -1.41 -21.59 -4.61
CA LEU A 50 -0.35 -20.87 -5.30
C LEU A 50 -0.78 -19.45 -5.73
N ILE A 51 -2.01 -19.29 -6.21
CA ILE A 51 -2.57 -17.98 -6.57
C ILE A 51 -2.66 -17.07 -5.35
N ASN A 52 -3.23 -17.57 -4.24
CA ASN A 52 -3.33 -16.79 -3.01
C ASN A 52 -1.94 -16.44 -2.44
N ARG A 53 -0.97 -17.36 -2.55
CA ARG A 53 0.42 -17.09 -2.19
C ARG A 53 1.01 -15.98 -3.04
N ALA A 54 0.84 -16.03 -4.37
CA ALA A 54 1.36 -15.00 -5.28
C ALA A 54 0.73 -13.62 -5.02
N ILE A 55 -0.56 -13.57 -4.70
CA ILE A 55 -1.25 -12.33 -4.30
C ILE A 55 -0.67 -11.81 -2.98
N THR A 56 -0.50 -12.69 -2.00
CA THR A 56 0.08 -12.32 -0.70
C THR A 56 1.50 -11.81 -0.85
N GLU A 57 2.30 -12.45 -1.71
CA GLU A 57 3.65 -12.04 -2.03
C GLU A 57 3.65 -10.66 -2.72
N TYR A 58 2.85 -10.46 -3.76
CA TYR A 58 2.74 -9.16 -4.44
C TYR A 58 2.36 -8.00 -3.49
N LEU A 59 1.48 -8.27 -2.53
CA LEU A 59 1.03 -7.27 -1.56
C LEU A 59 1.98 -7.13 -0.36
N SER A 60 2.90 -8.06 -0.15
CA SER A 60 3.83 -8.01 0.97
C SER A 60 4.88 -6.93 0.75
N PRO A 61 5.08 -6.00 1.69
CA PRO A 61 6.12 -4.98 1.56
C PRO A 61 7.52 -5.57 1.39
N GLU A 62 7.79 -6.75 1.97
CA GLU A 62 9.08 -7.43 1.83
C GLU A 62 9.36 -7.98 0.43
N SER A 63 8.33 -8.11 -0.41
CA SER A 63 8.43 -8.68 -1.75
C SER A 63 8.54 -7.61 -2.84
N GLY A 64 8.50 -6.32 -2.45
CA GLY A 64 8.51 -5.17 -3.36
C GLY A 64 9.74 -4.27 -3.22
N SER A 65 9.74 -3.17 -3.99
CA SER A 65 10.76 -2.10 -3.94
C SER A 65 10.42 -1.04 -2.88
N PHE A 66 10.00 -1.46 -1.68
CA PHE A 66 9.72 -0.54 -0.58
C PHE A 66 11.01 0.00 0.03
N ASP A 67 10.96 1.24 0.52
CA ASP A 67 12.05 1.83 1.26
C ASP A 67 12.20 1.18 2.66
N ASN A 68 13.40 1.29 3.23
CA ASN A 68 13.76 0.63 4.48
C ASN A 68 12.91 1.08 5.67
N ASP A 69 12.43 2.32 5.67
CA ASP A 69 11.59 2.85 6.74
C ASP A 69 10.18 2.26 6.66
N THR A 70 9.62 2.13 5.46
CA THR A 70 8.35 1.42 5.25
C THR A 70 8.45 -0.05 5.66
N LEU A 71 9.55 -0.73 5.35
CA LEU A 71 9.79 -2.11 5.79
C LEU A 71 9.85 -2.22 7.31
N PHE A 72 10.49 -1.27 7.99
CA PHE A 72 10.50 -1.20 9.44
C PHE A 72 9.09 -1.01 10.00
N CYS A 73 8.35 -0.03 9.49
CA CYS A 73 7.02 0.29 9.99
C CYS A 73 6.01 -0.84 9.76
N SER A 74 6.05 -1.52 8.61
CA SER A 74 5.21 -2.70 8.33
C SER A 74 5.48 -3.82 9.33
N ALA A 75 6.76 -4.17 9.55
CA ALA A 75 7.12 -5.21 10.52
C ALA A 75 6.76 -4.83 11.97
N TRP A 76 6.97 -3.56 12.34
CA TRP A 76 6.60 -3.06 13.66
C TRP A 76 5.07 -3.10 13.87
N PHE A 77 4.30 -2.74 12.85
CA PHE A 77 2.84 -2.77 12.89
C PHE A 77 2.31 -4.19 13.03
N GLU A 78 2.89 -5.18 12.35
CA GLU A 78 2.49 -6.58 12.51
C GLU A 78 2.72 -7.08 13.95
N GLN A 79 3.81 -6.66 14.59
CA GLN A 79 4.15 -7.11 15.94
C GLN A 79 3.41 -6.37 17.06
N TYR A 80 3.28 -5.04 16.96
CA TYR A 80 2.76 -4.19 18.04
C TYR A 80 1.51 -3.38 17.68
N GLY A 81 1.13 -3.38 16.40
CA GLY A 81 0.11 -2.48 15.86
C GLY A 81 0.46 -1.02 16.18
N TRP A 82 -0.53 -0.28 16.69
CA TRP A 82 -0.37 1.11 17.12
C TRP A 82 0.18 1.28 18.55
N SER A 83 0.47 0.18 19.25
CA SER A 83 0.86 0.23 20.67
C SER A 83 2.32 0.62 20.85
N LYS A 84 2.66 1.12 22.05
CA LYS A 84 4.06 1.36 22.44
C LYS A 84 4.79 0.04 22.69
N GLY A 85 5.91 -0.17 22.01
CA GLY A 85 6.84 -1.28 22.22
C GLY A 85 8.20 -0.82 22.76
N PRO A 86 9.09 -1.75 23.16
CA PRO A 86 10.41 -1.42 23.72
C PRO A 86 11.37 -0.88 22.65
N PHE A 87 12.13 0.16 22.99
CA PHE A 87 13.14 0.74 22.08
C PHE A 87 14.20 -0.29 21.65
N GLY A 88 14.62 -1.19 22.53
CA GLY A 88 15.61 -2.21 22.19
C GLY A 88 15.16 -3.16 21.08
N GLU A 89 13.87 -3.51 21.04
CA GLU A 89 13.32 -4.33 19.94
C GLU A 89 13.20 -3.50 18.66
N ALA A 90 12.80 -2.23 18.76
CA ALA A 90 12.77 -1.31 17.61
C ALA A 90 14.16 -1.13 16.99
N ASP A 91 15.20 -0.98 17.82
CA ASP A 91 16.57 -0.76 17.39
C ASP A 91 17.18 -2.01 16.71
N VAL A 92 16.81 -3.20 17.16
CA VAL A 92 17.17 -4.46 16.48
C VAL A 92 16.45 -4.57 15.14
N LEU A 93 15.14 -4.30 15.11
CA LEU A 93 14.34 -4.36 13.89
C LEU A 93 14.81 -3.34 12.85
N ALA A 94 15.05 -2.10 13.25
CA ALA A 94 15.51 -1.03 12.36
C ALA A 94 16.82 -1.41 11.66
N ARG A 95 17.80 -1.93 12.41
CA ARG A 95 19.06 -2.42 11.83
C ARG A 95 18.85 -3.59 10.89
N ALA A 96 17.96 -4.53 11.23
CA ALA A 96 17.63 -5.67 10.37
C ALA A 96 17.00 -5.24 9.04
N LYS A 97 16.27 -4.11 9.02
CA LYS A 97 15.67 -3.52 7.82
C LYS A 97 16.55 -2.49 7.12
N GLY A 98 17.77 -2.24 7.60
CA GLY A 98 18.70 -1.29 6.97
C GLY A 98 18.37 0.18 7.23
N THR A 99 17.73 0.49 8.35
CA THR A 99 17.47 1.86 8.84
C THR A 99 17.90 2.02 10.32
N SER A 100 17.48 3.10 10.98
CA SER A 100 17.68 3.37 12.40
C SER A 100 16.40 3.94 13.02
N VAL A 101 16.24 3.79 14.35
CA VAL A 101 15.10 4.39 15.06
C VAL A 101 15.09 5.91 14.90
N ASP A 102 16.26 6.55 14.97
CA ASP A 102 16.35 7.99 14.75
C ASP A 102 15.94 8.37 13.32
N GLY A 103 16.29 7.54 12.33
CA GLY A 103 15.91 7.78 10.94
C GLY A 103 14.41 7.71 10.68
N VAL A 104 13.71 6.74 11.30
CA VAL A 104 12.24 6.66 11.21
C VAL A 104 11.55 7.73 12.06
N VAL A 105 12.21 8.25 13.10
CA VAL A 105 11.73 9.44 13.83
C VAL A 105 11.88 10.70 12.96
N GLU A 106 13.00 10.85 12.27
CA GLU A 106 13.24 11.96 11.32
C GLU A 106 12.25 11.93 10.15
N ALA A 107 11.91 10.75 9.64
CA ALA A 107 10.86 10.55 8.64
C ALA A 107 9.43 10.80 9.16
N GLY A 108 9.28 11.20 10.43
CA GLY A 108 7.97 11.58 10.98
C GLY A 108 6.97 10.43 11.12
N VAL A 109 7.39 9.16 11.10
CA VAL A 109 6.48 8.00 11.12
C VAL A 109 6.31 7.34 12.49
N VAL A 110 7.22 7.61 13.43
CA VAL A 110 7.18 7.08 14.80
C VAL A 110 7.42 8.15 15.86
N GLU A 111 6.87 7.90 17.05
CA GLU A 111 7.25 8.58 18.30
C GLU A 111 8.20 7.68 19.09
N SER A 112 9.39 8.20 19.43
CA SER A 112 10.36 7.53 20.31
C SER A 112 10.59 8.36 21.59
N GLY A 113 10.45 7.74 22.75
CA GLY A 113 10.63 8.41 24.04
C GLY A 113 10.42 7.50 25.25
N GLY A 114 11.12 7.77 26.35
CA GLY A 114 10.99 6.98 27.60
C GLY A 114 11.34 5.51 27.43
N GLY A 115 12.27 5.18 26.52
CA GLY A 115 12.65 3.80 26.20
C GLY A 115 11.60 3.02 25.40
N LYS A 116 10.63 3.71 24.80
CA LYS A 116 9.55 3.13 24.00
C LYS A 116 9.45 3.77 22.63
N VAL A 117 8.92 3.01 21.67
CA VAL A 117 8.65 3.43 20.29
C VAL A 117 7.20 3.07 19.94
N ARG A 118 6.51 3.90 19.17
CA ARG A 118 5.21 3.59 18.56
C ARG A 118 5.08 4.24 17.19
N LEU A 119 4.23 3.66 16.35
CA LEU A 119 3.80 4.28 15.10
C LEU A 119 2.82 5.42 15.37
N LEU A 120 2.84 6.43 14.51
CA LEU A 120 1.84 7.49 14.49
C LEU A 120 0.61 7.05 13.71
N ARG A 121 -0.59 7.35 14.24
CA ARG A 121 -1.86 7.14 13.53
C ARG A 121 -2.08 8.26 12.53
N TRP A 122 -2.87 7.99 11.49
CA TRP A 122 -3.11 8.97 10.41
C TRP A 122 -3.64 10.34 10.88
N LYS A 123 -4.38 10.38 11.99
CA LYS A 123 -4.89 11.64 12.59
C LYS A 123 -3.79 12.51 13.21
N GLU A 124 -2.63 11.94 13.52
CA GLU A 124 -1.50 12.62 14.14
C GLU A 124 -0.58 13.29 13.10
N TYR A 125 -0.73 12.96 11.82
CA TYR A 125 0.06 13.54 10.74
C TYR A 125 -0.39 14.97 10.41
N PRO A 126 0.55 15.85 9.97
CA PRO A 126 0.25 17.24 9.61
C PRO A 126 -0.73 17.32 8.43
N ALA A 127 -1.60 18.33 8.44
CA ALA A 127 -2.61 18.52 7.39
C ALA A 127 -2.03 19.18 6.13
N ASP A 128 -0.93 19.92 6.29
CA ASP A 128 -0.25 20.75 5.29
C ASP A 128 1.00 20.10 4.71
N TRP A 129 1.14 18.78 4.85
CA TRP A 129 2.27 18.03 4.29
C TRP A 129 2.37 18.18 2.78
N ASP A 130 3.59 18.40 2.31
CA ASP A 130 3.95 18.50 0.90
C ASP A 130 5.12 17.55 0.61
N PRO A 131 4.93 16.48 -0.19
CA PRO A 131 6.00 15.52 -0.49
C PRO A 131 7.20 16.14 -1.21
N THR A 132 7.05 17.34 -1.80
CA THR A 132 8.12 18.02 -2.53
C THR A 132 9.08 18.80 -1.63
N LEU A 133 8.70 19.03 -0.38
CA LEU A 133 9.51 19.74 0.62
C LEU A 133 10.14 18.79 1.64
N ASP A 134 9.92 17.50 1.47
CA ASP A 134 10.32 16.46 2.40
C ASP A 134 11.32 15.52 1.74
N ASP A 135 12.54 15.51 2.29
CA ASP A 135 13.68 14.77 1.75
C ASP A 135 13.64 13.27 2.10
N ARG A 136 12.75 12.85 3.02
CA ARG A 136 12.67 11.47 3.49
C ARG A 136 11.20 11.05 3.63
N THR A 137 10.59 10.81 2.47
CA THR A 137 9.17 10.44 2.35
C THR A 137 8.98 8.94 2.15
N PRO A 138 9.03 8.10 3.20
CA PRO A 138 8.72 6.69 3.03
C PRO A 138 7.28 6.51 2.55
N VAL A 139 7.02 5.43 1.82
CA VAL A 139 5.65 5.09 1.39
C VAL A 139 4.70 4.99 2.60
N TRP A 140 5.24 4.57 3.75
CA TRP A 140 4.51 4.57 5.02
C TRP A 140 3.98 5.93 5.45
N GLU A 141 4.73 7.02 5.28
CA GLU A 141 4.29 8.38 5.66
C GLU A 141 3.22 8.90 4.70
N ALA A 142 3.43 8.68 3.40
CA ALA A 142 2.51 9.14 2.37
C ALA A 142 1.10 8.52 2.51
N LEU A 143 0.99 7.28 2.99
CA LEU A 143 -0.27 6.55 3.10
C LEU A 143 -1.28 7.23 4.06
N PRO A 144 -0.94 7.56 5.31
CA PRO A 144 -1.70 8.45 6.19
C PRO A 144 -2.19 9.74 5.55
N HIS A 145 -1.33 10.43 4.79
CA HIS A 145 -1.70 11.68 4.12
C HIS A 145 -2.73 11.45 3.01
N MET A 146 -2.62 10.36 2.25
CA MET A 146 -3.63 9.96 1.27
C MET A 146 -4.99 9.68 1.93
N ILE A 147 -5.00 8.92 3.04
CA ILE A 147 -6.23 8.66 3.81
C ILE A 147 -6.83 9.97 4.30
N ARG A 148 -6.01 10.86 4.86
CA ARG A 148 -6.46 12.14 5.39
C ARG A 148 -7.07 13.01 4.29
N ARG A 149 -6.37 13.22 3.17
CA ARG A 149 -6.86 14.00 2.04
C ARG A 149 -8.16 13.45 1.48
N LEU A 150 -8.27 12.14 1.33
CA LEU A 150 -9.50 11.52 0.88
C LEU A 150 -10.67 11.78 1.86
N ASN A 151 -10.44 11.64 3.17
CA ASN A 151 -11.48 11.80 4.19
C ASN A 151 -11.91 13.26 4.39
N GLU A 152 -10.99 14.21 4.25
CA GLU A 152 -11.26 15.64 4.53
C GLU A 152 -11.69 16.40 3.27
N ASP A 153 -11.06 16.12 2.12
CA ASP A 153 -11.16 16.94 0.91
C ASP A 153 -11.70 16.16 -0.32
N GLY A 154 -11.79 14.82 -0.22
CA GLY A 154 -12.34 13.96 -1.26
C GLY A 154 -11.33 13.46 -2.30
N GLU A 155 -11.85 12.74 -3.30
CA GLU A 155 -11.06 11.99 -4.29
C GLU A 155 -10.17 12.91 -5.15
N SER A 156 -10.67 14.08 -5.55
CA SER A 156 -9.91 15.03 -6.38
C SER A 156 -8.67 15.57 -5.65
N ALA A 157 -8.81 15.93 -4.37
CA ALA A 157 -7.69 16.43 -3.57
C ALA A 157 -6.65 15.34 -3.26
N ALA A 158 -7.10 14.11 -3.03
CA ALA A 158 -6.20 12.96 -2.93
C ALA A 158 -5.48 12.70 -4.27
N GLY A 159 -6.15 12.89 -5.41
CA GLY A 159 -5.55 12.82 -6.74
C GLY A 159 -4.49 13.90 -6.96
N GLU A 160 -4.74 15.14 -6.54
CA GLU A 160 -3.74 16.22 -6.58
C GLU A 160 -2.50 15.91 -5.73
N LEU A 161 -2.68 15.25 -4.58
CA LEU A 161 -1.57 14.81 -3.75
C LEU A 161 -0.77 13.71 -4.44
N LEU A 162 -1.45 12.70 -5.02
CA LEU A 162 -0.80 11.63 -5.77
C LEU A 162 -0.04 12.15 -6.99
N ALA A 163 -0.54 13.17 -7.67
CA ALA A 163 0.12 13.79 -8.83
C ALA A 163 1.49 14.41 -8.50
N ARG A 164 1.77 14.68 -7.22
CA ARG A 164 3.09 15.17 -6.75
C ARG A 164 4.09 14.06 -6.43
N MET A 165 3.63 12.81 -6.37
CA MET A 165 4.44 11.62 -6.07
C MET A 165 3.99 10.40 -6.91
N PRO A 166 3.92 10.53 -8.24
CA PRO A 166 3.36 9.49 -9.12
C PRO A 166 4.09 8.14 -8.98
N GLU A 167 5.39 8.16 -8.69
CA GLU A 167 6.22 6.97 -8.47
C GLU A 167 5.81 6.17 -7.23
N LYS A 168 5.12 6.79 -6.27
CA LYS A 168 4.63 6.12 -5.04
C LYS A 168 3.23 5.52 -5.20
N GLY A 169 2.57 5.70 -6.35
CA GLY A 169 1.20 5.24 -6.55
C GLY A 169 0.99 3.75 -6.31
N GLU A 170 1.67 2.89 -7.07
CA GLU A 170 1.52 1.44 -6.87
C GLU A 170 2.01 0.95 -5.49
N PRO A 171 3.16 1.41 -4.95
CA PRO A 171 3.57 1.11 -3.58
C PRO A 171 2.52 1.49 -2.52
N LEU A 172 1.88 2.66 -2.64
CA LEU A 172 0.81 3.10 -1.74
C LEU A 172 -0.39 2.17 -1.78
N ARG A 173 -0.79 1.77 -2.99
CA ARG A 173 -1.89 0.82 -3.19
C ARG A 173 -1.58 -0.53 -2.55
N GLN A 174 -0.40 -1.08 -2.81
CA GLN A 174 0.05 -2.34 -2.22
C GLN A 174 0.07 -2.27 -0.70
N LEU A 175 0.64 -1.20 -0.13
CA LEU A 175 0.69 -1.00 1.32
C LEU A 175 -0.71 -0.86 1.94
N ALA A 176 -1.64 -0.15 1.27
CA ALA A 176 -3.01 -0.03 1.75
C ALA A 176 -3.71 -1.39 1.86
N TYR A 177 -3.57 -2.25 0.84
CA TYR A 177 -4.10 -3.62 0.89
C TYR A 177 -3.44 -4.44 2.00
N HIS A 178 -2.12 -4.37 2.14
CA HIS A 178 -1.38 -5.10 3.17
C HIS A 178 -1.88 -4.74 4.59
N ILE A 179 -1.97 -3.44 4.90
CA ILE A 179 -2.42 -2.97 6.21
C ILE A 179 -3.89 -3.32 6.44
N TYR A 180 -4.74 -3.18 5.41
CA TYR A 180 -6.13 -3.64 5.50
C TYR A 180 -6.23 -5.12 5.90
N THR A 181 -5.46 -6.00 5.23
CA THR A 181 -5.45 -7.43 5.54
C THR A 181 -4.96 -7.73 6.96
N LEU A 182 -3.94 -7.00 7.45
CA LEU A 182 -3.48 -7.13 8.83
C LEU A 182 -4.57 -6.71 9.83
N CYS A 183 -5.23 -5.56 9.60
CA CYS A 183 -6.33 -5.09 10.44
C CYS A 183 -7.49 -6.08 10.46
N GLU A 184 -7.89 -6.64 9.32
CA GLU A 184 -8.95 -7.65 9.23
C GLU A 184 -8.60 -8.92 10.02
N ARG A 185 -7.37 -9.44 9.88
CA ARG A 185 -6.91 -10.61 10.63
C ARG A 185 -6.87 -10.36 12.14
N ALA A 186 -6.57 -9.14 12.55
CA ALA A 186 -6.53 -8.73 13.95
C ALA A 186 -7.92 -8.32 14.51
N GLY A 187 -8.94 -8.19 13.66
CA GLY A 187 -10.29 -7.74 14.04
C GLY A 187 -10.38 -6.22 14.33
N TRP A 188 -9.46 -5.41 13.82
CA TRP A 188 -9.41 -3.96 14.02
C TRP A 188 -10.28 -3.21 13.00
N ALA A 189 -11.60 -3.37 13.13
CA ALA A 189 -12.56 -2.85 12.15
C ALA A 189 -12.48 -1.33 11.93
N GLU A 190 -12.26 -0.55 13.00
CA GLU A 190 -12.15 0.92 12.88
C GLU A 190 -10.90 1.34 12.09
N ASP A 191 -9.78 0.65 12.29
CA ASP A 191 -8.55 0.92 11.55
C ASP A 191 -8.68 0.44 10.09
N ALA A 192 -9.28 -0.74 9.85
CA ALA A 192 -9.50 -1.29 8.50
C ALA A 192 -10.37 -0.39 7.61
N ARG A 193 -11.36 0.30 8.19
CA ARG A 193 -12.31 1.16 7.47
C ARG A 193 -11.62 2.20 6.60
N ALA A 194 -10.63 2.90 7.15
CA ALA A 194 -9.94 3.98 6.44
C ALA A 194 -9.15 3.48 5.21
N TYR A 195 -8.51 2.31 5.34
CA TYR A 195 -7.80 1.68 4.22
C TYR A 195 -8.77 1.15 3.16
N ASN A 196 -9.90 0.57 3.58
CA ASN A 196 -10.93 0.11 2.65
C ASN A 196 -11.53 1.26 1.83
N GLU A 197 -11.79 2.40 2.46
CA GLU A 197 -12.25 3.61 1.76
C GLU A 197 -11.21 4.11 0.75
N LEU A 198 -9.93 4.15 1.13
CA LEU A 198 -8.86 4.53 0.20
C LEU A 198 -8.75 3.59 -1.00
N ILE A 199 -8.79 2.28 -0.76
CA ILE A 199 -8.75 1.26 -1.80
C ILE A 199 -9.96 1.38 -2.72
N GLY A 200 -11.15 1.61 -2.16
CA GLY A 200 -12.38 1.86 -2.88
C GLY A 200 -12.37 3.15 -3.69
N ALA A 201 -11.63 4.17 -3.29
CA ALA A 201 -11.51 5.42 -4.04
C ALA A 201 -10.33 5.42 -5.05
N TRP A 202 -9.48 4.39 -5.03
CA TRP A 202 -8.16 4.44 -5.66
C TRP A 202 -8.19 4.75 -7.16
N HIS A 203 -9.14 4.17 -7.90
CA HIS A 203 -9.24 4.46 -9.34
C HIS A 203 -9.59 5.94 -9.58
N ALA A 204 -10.55 6.49 -8.86
CA ALA A 204 -10.95 7.89 -9.02
C ALA A 204 -9.80 8.84 -8.66
N ILE A 205 -9.06 8.52 -7.61
CA ILE A 205 -7.84 9.24 -7.20
C ILE A 205 -6.79 9.22 -8.32
N VAL A 206 -6.52 8.06 -8.92
CA VAL A 206 -5.57 7.93 -10.03
C VAL A 206 -6.03 8.73 -11.25
N THR A 207 -7.32 8.64 -11.63
CA THR A 207 -7.88 9.44 -12.73
C THR A 207 -7.70 10.93 -12.46
N ALA A 208 -8.08 11.41 -11.27
CA ALA A 208 -7.91 12.81 -10.88
C ALA A 208 -6.44 13.26 -10.89
N SER A 209 -5.51 12.36 -10.52
CA SER A 209 -4.07 12.67 -10.56
C SER A 209 -3.56 12.95 -11.99
N TYR A 210 -4.12 12.27 -12.99
CA TYR A 210 -3.80 12.52 -14.40
C TYR A 210 -4.43 13.80 -14.94
N GLU A 211 -5.64 14.16 -14.49
CA GLU A 211 -6.35 15.38 -14.90
C GLU A 211 -5.64 16.66 -14.44
N VAL A 212 -4.98 16.61 -13.28
CA VAL A 212 -4.16 17.71 -12.74
C VAL A 212 -2.86 17.90 -13.56
N GLY A 213 -2.45 16.87 -14.29
CA GLY A 213 -1.16 16.76 -14.94
C GLY A 213 -0.06 16.41 -13.93
N HIS A 214 0.78 15.43 -14.26
CA HIS A 214 1.99 15.18 -13.47
C HIS A 214 2.83 16.46 -13.50
N LYS A 215 2.90 17.18 -12.37
CA LYS A 215 3.69 18.40 -12.27
C LYS A 215 5.16 18.01 -12.39
N GLY A 216 5.69 18.05 -13.62
CA GLY A 216 7.07 17.65 -13.92
C GLY A 216 7.39 17.56 -15.41
N GLU A 217 6.42 17.33 -16.30
CA GLU A 217 6.67 17.31 -17.76
C GLU A 217 5.89 18.41 -18.46
N SER A 218 6.48 19.61 -18.53
CA SER A 218 6.21 20.47 -19.68
C SER A 218 6.74 19.74 -20.92
N LEU A 219 5.83 19.18 -21.70
CA LEU A 219 6.07 18.84 -23.10
C LEU A 219 6.55 20.10 -23.83
N GLU A 220 7.88 20.24 -23.99
CA GLU A 220 8.44 21.01 -25.10
C GLU A 220 8.11 20.25 -26.39
N LEU A 221 6.91 20.50 -26.91
CA LEU A 221 6.63 20.30 -28.32
C LEU A 221 7.21 21.50 -29.06
N ASP A 222 8.48 21.39 -29.42
CA ASP A 222 9.09 22.26 -30.42
C ASP A 222 8.34 22.08 -31.76
N LEU A 223 7.74 23.19 -32.23
CA LEU A 223 7.15 23.38 -33.55
C LEU A 223 8.23 23.73 -34.58
#